data_AF-A0A5E8H1U4-F1
#
_entry.id   AF-A0A5E8H1U4-F1
#
_cell.length_a   1.000
_cell.length_b   1.000
_cell.length_c   1.000
_cell.angle_alpha   90.00
_cell.angle_beta   90.00
_cell.angle_gamma   90.00
#
_symmetry.space_group_name_H-M   'P 1'
#
loop_
_entity.id
_entity.type
_entity.pdbx_description
1 polymer ?
#
loop_
_entity_poly.entity_id
_entity_poly.type
_entity_poly.pdbx_seq_one_letter_code
_entity_poly.pdbx_strand_id
1 'polypeptide(L)'
;MAGSTPIGLRRAATAFVYAALTFAIAAGPAAAITPIDWPDLKDPAASQYEDPFEALYLSELRSLAAVYRIRNGLKSGGLTLEERTRLERRLNDEEAKLAAAGIQTDQLLAQRDMVARRRAEARLKGNSDLAGKDVAITGYVIPVLDETGAAKYGYLVSGYGMCSHVPAPAPNQIIFYRLEEEWAEAELYKPVLLQGRLDLNVSRQTINLLDGDVTITASFGMDVTDIRALEPQKSDVRGRGFRSFTR
;
A
#
# COMPACT_ATOMS: atom_id res chain seq x y z
N MET A 1 -35.19 -100.46 32.52
CA MET A 1 -35.34 -99.78 31.21
C MET A 1 -35.76 -98.34 31.49
N ALA A 2 -35.01 -97.38 30.92
CA ALA A 2 -35.32 -95.97 30.63
C ALA A 2 -36.03 -95.11 31.72
N GLY A 3 -35.61 -93.88 32.04
CA GLY A 3 -34.68 -92.99 31.36
C GLY A 3 -34.49 -91.71 32.20
N SER A 4 -33.32 -91.13 32.03
CA SER A 4 -32.77 -89.97 32.72
C SER A 4 -33.34 -88.67 32.16
N THR A 5 -33.80 -87.76 33.02
CA THR A 5 -34.10 -86.35 32.67
C THR A 5 -32.84 -85.49 32.75
N PRO A 6 -32.51 -84.66 31.74
CA PRO A 6 -31.50 -83.61 31.91
C PRO A 6 -32.13 -82.28 32.32
N ILE A 7 -31.44 -81.61 33.23
CA ILE A 7 -31.71 -80.25 33.72
C ILE A 7 -31.30 -79.24 32.64
N GLY A 8 -32.24 -78.43 32.18
CA GLY A 8 -32.01 -77.38 31.18
C GLY A 8 -31.34 -76.14 31.79
N LEU A 9 -30.10 -75.87 31.37
CA LEU A 9 -29.34 -74.67 31.73
C LEU A 9 -29.79 -73.50 30.83
N ARG A 10 -30.53 -72.53 31.37
CA ARG A 10 -30.86 -71.27 30.66
C ARG A 10 -29.64 -70.36 30.67
N ARG A 11 -28.99 -70.18 29.51
CA ARG A 11 -27.96 -69.15 29.30
C ARG A 11 -28.63 -67.79 29.13
N ALA A 12 -28.42 -66.87 30.08
CA ALA A 12 -28.73 -65.46 29.89
C ALA A 12 -27.62 -64.84 29.02
N ALA A 13 -27.98 -64.36 27.83
CA ALA A 13 -27.08 -63.62 26.96
C ALA A 13 -27.17 -62.13 27.32
N THR A 14 -26.14 -61.62 27.99
CA THR A 14 -25.98 -60.19 28.28
C THR A 14 -25.46 -59.50 27.01
N ALA A 15 -26.33 -58.79 26.29
CA ALA A 15 -25.93 -57.99 25.13
C ALA A 15 -25.35 -56.64 25.61
N PHE A 16 -24.02 -56.48 25.54
CA PHE A 16 -23.36 -55.19 25.69
C PHE A 16 -23.48 -54.41 24.37
N VAL A 17 -24.35 -53.40 24.34
CA VAL A 17 -24.43 -52.44 23.23
C VAL A 17 -23.36 -51.36 23.47
N TYR A 18 -22.26 -51.43 22.73
CA TYR A 18 -21.29 -50.35 22.66
C TYR A 18 -21.86 -49.21 21.81
N ALA A 19 -22.35 -48.16 22.46
CA ALA A 19 -22.66 -46.90 21.79
C ALA A 19 -21.33 -46.19 21.46
N ALA A 20 -20.83 -46.38 20.25
CA ALA A 20 -19.70 -45.62 19.73
C ALA A 20 -20.16 -44.17 19.49
N LEU A 21 -19.82 -43.27 20.42
CA LEU A 21 -20.05 -41.83 20.27
C LEU A 21 -19.00 -41.27 19.30
N THR A 22 -19.33 -41.21 18.01
CA THR A 22 -18.48 -40.56 17.01
C THR A 22 -18.57 -39.04 17.19
N PHE A 23 -17.56 -38.46 17.83
CA PHE A 23 -17.38 -37.01 17.87
C PHE A 23 -16.86 -36.56 16.50
N ALA A 24 -17.76 -36.08 15.63
CA ALA A 24 -17.36 -35.43 14.40
C ALA A 24 -16.73 -34.08 14.76
N ILE A 25 -15.40 -33.99 14.69
CA ILE A 25 -14.70 -32.71 14.76
C ILE A 25 -15.06 -31.96 13.48
N ALA A 26 -15.98 -31.01 13.58
CA ALA A 26 -16.24 -30.06 12.52
C ALA A 26 -15.02 -29.14 12.39
N ALA A 27 -14.11 -29.46 11.48
CA ALA A 27 -13.11 -28.52 11.03
C ALA A 27 -13.85 -27.34 10.39
N GLY A 28 -13.89 -26.20 11.07
CA GLY A 28 -14.38 -24.96 10.49
C GLY A 28 -13.54 -24.62 9.24
N PRO A 29 -14.10 -23.89 8.26
CA PRO A 29 -13.32 -23.45 7.11
C PRO A 29 -12.11 -22.65 7.62
N ALA A 30 -10.91 -23.08 7.24
CA ALA A 30 -9.71 -22.27 7.46
C ALA A 30 -9.94 -20.91 6.79
N ALA A 31 -9.78 -19.82 7.55
CA ALA A 31 -9.86 -18.48 7.00
C ALA A 31 -8.87 -18.37 5.82
N ALA A 32 -9.38 -18.11 4.62
CA ALA A 32 -8.56 -18.05 3.43
C ALA A 32 -7.72 -16.77 3.45
N ILE A 33 -6.40 -16.91 3.55
CA ILE A 33 -5.47 -15.78 3.41
C ILE A 33 -5.51 -15.32 1.96
N THR A 34 -5.90 -14.08 1.73
CA THR A 34 -6.02 -13.49 0.38
C THR A 34 -4.67 -12.89 -0.03
N PRO A 35 -3.98 -13.42 -1.05
CA PRO A 35 -2.79 -12.77 -1.60
C PRO A 35 -3.21 -11.46 -2.29
N ILE A 36 -2.51 -10.37 -1.99
CA ILE A 36 -2.73 -9.05 -2.61
C ILE A 36 -1.40 -8.44 -3.05
N ASP A 37 -1.47 -7.49 -3.98
CA ASP A 37 -0.37 -6.63 -4.37
C ASP A 37 -0.70 -5.16 -4.08
N TRP A 38 0.31 -4.28 -4.13
CA TRP A 38 0.19 -2.87 -3.77
C TRP A 38 -0.93 -2.11 -4.51
N PRO A 39 -1.18 -2.33 -5.82
CA PRO A 39 -2.31 -1.69 -6.49
C PRO A 39 -3.67 -2.03 -5.90
N ASP A 40 -3.85 -3.22 -5.31
CA ASP A 40 -5.13 -3.68 -4.75
C ASP A 40 -5.55 -2.87 -3.51
N LEU A 41 -4.59 -2.23 -2.84
CA LEU A 41 -4.82 -1.38 -1.68
C LEU A 41 -5.49 -0.04 -2.02
N LYS A 42 -5.46 0.40 -3.28
CA LYS A 42 -6.08 1.67 -3.69
C LYS A 42 -7.59 1.52 -3.80
N ASP A 43 -8.34 2.50 -3.31
CA ASP A 43 -9.78 2.55 -3.53
C ASP A 43 -10.08 2.69 -5.04
N PRO A 44 -10.79 1.72 -5.67
CA PRO A 44 -11.04 1.74 -7.10
C PRO A 44 -11.89 2.94 -7.54
N ALA A 45 -12.86 3.37 -6.72
CA ALA A 45 -13.75 4.48 -7.04
C ALA A 45 -13.05 5.83 -6.89
N ALA A 46 -12.27 6.01 -5.83
CA ALA A 46 -11.48 7.23 -5.60
C ALA A 46 -10.36 7.38 -6.64
N SER A 47 -9.87 6.28 -7.19
CA SER A 47 -8.85 6.27 -8.26
C SER A 47 -9.43 6.62 -9.64
N GLN A 48 -10.75 6.62 -9.81
CA GLN A 48 -11.42 6.95 -11.07
C GLN A 48 -11.84 8.42 -11.09
N TYR A 49 -11.01 9.26 -11.70
CA TYR A 49 -11.33 10.66 -11.97
C TYR A 49 -10.56 11.17 -13.19
N GLU A 50 -11.08 12.21 -13.82
CA GLU A 50 -10.41 12.88 -14.92
C GLU A 50 -9.34 13.83 -14.38
N ASP A 51 -8.15 13.73 -14.96
CA ASP A 51 -7.02 14.59 -14.68
C ASP A 51 -6.45 15.18 -15.97
N PRO A 52 -6.97 16.34 -16.41
CA PRO A 52 -6.54 16.93 -17.67
C PRO A 52 -5.08 17.41 -17.65
N PHE A 53 -4.42 17.43 -16.48
CA PHE A 53 -3.01 17.82 -16.37
C PHE A 53 -2.04 16.67 -16.72
N GLU A 54 -2.48 15.41 -16.63
CA GLU A 54 -1.65 14.23 -16.97
C GLU A 54 -1.34 14.15 -18.48
N ALA A 55 -2.20 14.75 -19.31
CA ALA A 55 -2.01 14.80 -20.77
C ALA A 55 -0.98 15.85 -21.21
N LEU A 56 -0.56 16.75 -20.31
CA LEU A 56 0.33 17.85 -20.65
C LEU A 56 1.81 17.43 -20.66
N TYR A 57 2.56 18.00 -21.61
CA TYR A 57 4.01 17.92 -21.58
C TYR A 57 4.61 18.76 -20.45
N LEU A 58 5.81 18.40 -20.01
CA LEU A 58 6.51 19.11 -18.94
C LEU A 58 6.73 20.60 -19.24
N SER A 59 6.95 20.96 -20.51
CA SER A 59 7.03 22.36 -20.95
C SER A 59 5.72 23.12 -20.74
N GLU A 60 4.60 22.49 -21.07
CA GLU A 60 3.26 23.07 -20.94
C GLU A 60 2.87 23.24 -19.48
N LEU A 61 3.16 22.24 -18.63
CA LEU A 61 2.99 22.35 -17.18
C LEU A 61 3.81 23.50 -16.59
N ARG A 62 5.06 23.70 -17.05
CA ARG A 62 5.90 24.82 -16.63
C ARG A 62 5.32 26.17 -17.06
N SER A 63 4.85 26.28 -18.30
CA SER A 63 4.19 27.48 -18.82
C SER A 63 2.90 27.80 -18.07
N LEU A 64 2.04 26.79 -17.84
CA LEU A 64 0.81 26.92 -17.08
C LEU A 64 1.07 27.39 -15.64
N ALA A 65 2.08 26.80 -14.98
CA ALA A 65 2.48 27.21 -13.65
C ALA A 65 3.06 28.65 -13.65
N ALA A 66 3.76 29.06 -14.71
CA ALA A 66 4.25 30.43 -14.86
C ALA A 66 3.10 31.42 -15.02
N VAL A 67 2.13 31.15 -15.91
CA VAL A 67 0.91 31.96 -16.08
C VAL A 67 0.20 32.13 -14.74
N TYR A 68 -0.05 31.05 -14.01
CA TYR A 68 -0.71 31.11 -12.71
C TYR A 68 0.05 31.98 -11.69
N ARG A 69 1.37 31.76 -11.57
CA ARG A 69 2.22 32.53 -10.65
C ARG A 69 2.26 34.02 -11.01
N ILE A 70 2.40 34.36 -12.30
CA ILE A 70 2.47 35.75 -12.76
C ILE A 70 1.13 36.45 -12.55
N ARG A 71 0.00 35.84 -12.94
CA ARG A 71 -1.33 36.42 -12.72
C ARG A 71 -1.61 36.69 -11.25
N ASN A 72 -1.18 35.81 -10.35
CA ASN A 72 -1.29 36.04 -8.91
C ASN A 72 -0.34 37.15 -8.41
N GLY A 73 0.89 37.20 -8.93
CA GLY A 73 1.84 38.27 -8.62
C GLY A 73 1.35 39.65 -9.06
N LEU A 74 0.74 39.77 -10.25
CA LEU A 74 0.22 41.03 -10.77
C LEU A 74 -0.96 41.59 -9.96
N LYS A 75 -1.69 40.71 -9.25
CA LYS A 75 -2.74 41.08 -8.28
C LYS A 75 -2.17 41.59 -6.95
N SER A 76 -0.93 41.21 -6.62
CA SER A 76 -0.26 41.73 -5.42
C SER A 76 0.20 43.17 -5.63
N GLY A 77 0.07 44.00 -4.60
CA GLY A 77 0.58 45.37 -4.60
C GLY A 77 2.10 45.42 -4.46
N GLY A 78 2.70 46.60 -4.66
CA GLY A 78 4.13 46.83 -4.40
C GLY A 78 5.07 46.62 -5.58
N LEU A 79 4.56 46.33 -6.78
CA LEU A 79 5.36 46.24 -8.00
C LEU A 79 5.63 47.64 -8.57
N THR A 80 6.88 47.87 -8.97
CA THR A 80 7.24 49.03 -9.80
C THR A 80 6.64 48.89 -11.21
N LEU A 81 6.55 50.00 -11.94
CA LEU A 81 6.06 50.01 -13.32
C LEU A 81 6.90 49.09 -14.24
N GLU A 82 8.21 49.09 -14.05
CA GLU A 82 9.12 48.24 -14.83
C GLU A 82 8.90 46.75 -14.55
N GLU A 83 8.77 46.37 -13.28
CA GLU A 83 8.51 44.98 -12.89
C GLU A 83 7.16 44.49 -13.41
N ARG A 84 6.12 45.31 -13.29
CA ARG A 84 4.80 45.03 -13.86
C ARG A 84 4.89 44.79 -15.37
N THR A 85 5.53 45.71 -16.10
CA THR A 85 5.68 45.60 -17.56
C THR A 85 6.43 44.33 -17.95
N ARG A 86 7.49 43.97 -17.22
CA ARG A 86 8.25 42.73 -17.45
C ARG A 86 7.41 41.48 -17.21
N LEU A 87 6.62 41.47 -16.14
CA LEU A 87 5.72 40.36 -15.81
C LEU A 87 4.59 40.22 -16.85
N GLU A 88 3.99 41.32 -17.30
CA GLU A 88 2.95 41.33 -18.33
C GLU A 88 3.47 40.81 -19.67
N ARG A 89 4.68 41.23 -20.10
CA ARG A 89 5.31 40.66 -21.30
C ARG A 89 5.49 39.16 -21.20
N ARG A 90 6.07 38.70 -20.08
CA ARG A 90 6.29 37.27 -19.84
C ARG A 90 4.97 36.50 -19.77
N LEU A 91 3.92 37.08 -19.19
CA LEU A 91 2.59 36.48 -19.15
C LEU A 91 2.08 36.20 -20.56
N ASN A 92 2.13 37.22 -21.43
CA ASN A 92 1.71 37.11 -22.82
C ASN A 92 2.51 36.02 -23.56
N ASP A 93 3.83 35.96 -23.35
CA ASP A 93 4.68 34.94 -23.99
C ASP A 93 4.30 33.52 -23.56
N GLU A 94 4.02 33.29 -22.27
CA GLU A 94 3.61 31.97 -21.77
C GLU A 94 2.19 31.59 -22.20
N GLU A 95 1.26 32.55 -22.22
CA GLU A 95 -0.10 32.33 -22.73
C GLU A 95 -0.10 32.02 -24.23
N ALA A 96 0.77 32.67 -25.01
CA ALA A 96 0.95 32.39 -26.44
C ALA A 96 1.48 30.97 -26.69
N LYS A 97 2.45 30.50 -25.88
CA LYS A 97 2.95 29.11 -25.96
C LYS A 97 1.84 28.09 -25.72
N LEU A 98 1.04 28.31 -24.66
CA LEU A 98 -0.07 27.43 -24.32
C LEU A 98 -1.16 27.45 -25.41
N ALA A 99 -1.50 28.62 -25.93
CA ALA A 99 -2.46 28.77 -27.02
C ALA A 99 -1.99 28.08 -28.31
N ALA A 100 -0.71 28.20 -28.65
CA ALA A 100 -0.12 27.51 -29.81
C ALA A 100 -0.15 25.98 -29.67
N ALA A 101 -0.13 25.46 -28.44
CA ALA A 101 -0.32 24.05 -28.12
C ALA A 101 -1.80 23.63 -28.02
N GLY A 102 -2.75 24.54 -28.27
CA GLY A 102 -4.19 24.28 -28.17
C GLY A 102 -4.72 24.18 -26.74
N ILE A 103 -3.95 24.65 -25.75
CA ILE A 103 -4.31 24.55 -24.34
C ILE A 103 -5.24 25.70 -23.95
N GLN A 104 -6.44 25.34 -23.52
CA GLN A 104 -7.40 26.27 -22.93
C GLN A 104 -7.01 26.62 -21.49
N THR A 105 -6.06 27.56 -21.37
CA THR A 105 -5.39 27.92 -20.12
C THR A 105 -6.36 28.22 -18.97
N ASP A 106 -7.38 29.04 -19.20
CA ASP A 106 -8.33 29.44 -18.15
C ASP A 106 -9.19 28.28 -17.67
N GLN A 107 -9.68 27.44 -18.60
CA GLN A 107 -10.46 26.26 -18.27
C GLN A 107 -9.65 25.25 -17.46
N LEU A 108 -8.38 25.07 -17.82
CA LEU A 108 -7.50 24.14 -17.12
C LEU A 108 -7.15 24.66 -15.71
N LEU A 109 -6.82 25.95 -15.58
CA LEU A 109 -6.55 26.57 -14.28
C LEU A 109 -7.78 26.55 -13.35
N ALA A 110 -8.99 26.68 -13.90
CA ALA A 110 -10.23 26.59 -13.12
C ALA A 110 -10.47 25.19 -12.50
N GLN A 111 -9.91 24.13 -13.11
CA GLN A 111 -10.04 22.76 -12.63
C GLN A 111 -9.01 22.37 -11.56
N ARG A 112 -7.95 23.15 -11.37
CA ARG A 112 -6.81 22.79 -10.51
C ARG A 112 -7.22 22.39 -9.09
N ASP A 113 -8.13 23.12 -8.46
CA ASP A 113 -8.51 22.85 -7.07
C ASP A 113 -9.38 21.60 -6.97
N MET A 114 -10.20 21.32 -7.98
CA MET A 114 -10.99 20.09 -8.06
C MET A 114 -10.06 18.88 -8.26
N VAL A 115 -9.14 18.94 -9.22
CA VAL A 115 -8.16 17.88 -9.49
C VAL A 115 -7.25 17.67 -8.27
N ALA A 116 -6.78 18.73 -7.62
CA ALA A 116 -5.96 18.61 -6.41
C ALA A 116 -6.71 17.87 -5.29
N ARG A 117 -8.00 18.15 -5.09
CA ARG A 117 -8.84 17.41 -4.13
C ARG A 117 -9.00 15.94 -4.52
N ARG A 118 -9.27 15.64 -5.80
CA ARG A 118 -9.39 14.26 -6.30
C ARG A 118 -8.08 13.48 -6.12
N ARG A 119 -6.94 14.09 -6.46
CA ARG A 119 -5.60 13.53 -6.21
C ARG A 119 -5.36 13.24 -4.73
N ALA A 120 -5.70 14.18 -3.85
CA ALA A 120 -5.55 14.00 -2.41
C ALA A 120 -6.45 12.86 -1.89
N GLU A 121 -7.70 12.82 -2.32
CA GLU A 121 -8.67 11.76 -1.98
C GLU A 121 -8.15 10.38 -2.44
N ALA A 122 -7.72 10.26 -3.70
CA ALA A 122 -7.18 9.03 -4.28
C ALA A 122 -5.88 8.54 -3.62
N ARG A 123 -5.10 9.44 -3.01
CA ARG A 123 -3.89 9.08 -2.24
C ARG A 123 -4.19 8.61 -0.82
N LEU A 124 -5.33 9.01 -0.26
CA LEU A 124 -5.71 8.71 1.11
C LEU A 124 -6.63 7.50 1.23
N LYS A 125 -7.63 7.38 0.35
CA LYS A 125 -8.62 6.30 0.41
C LYS A 125 -8.01 4.95 0.02
N GLY A 126 -8.09 4.01 0.96
CA GLY A 126 -7.74 2.61 0.71
C GLY A 126 -8.97 1.79 0.32
N ASN A 127 -8.74 0.67 -0.34
CA ASN A 127 -9.78 -0.28 -0.73
C ASN A 127 -10.50 -0.87 0.48
N SER A 128 -11.76 -0.48 0.68
CA SER A 128 -12.59 -0.96 1.79
C SER A 128 -12.90 -2.45 1.72
N ASP A 129 -12.83 -3.07 0.54
CA ASP A 129 -13.10 -4.49 0.39
C ASP A 129 -12.03 -5.37 1.02
N LEU A 130 -10.87 -4.80 1.39
CA LEU A 130 -9.79 -5.51 2.07
C LEU A 130 -9.84 -5.35 3.60
N ALA A 131 -10.66 -4.43 4.13
CA ALA A 131 -10.76 -4.22 5.58
C ALA A 131 -11.37 -5.45 6.28
N GLY A 132 -10.79 -5.86 7.40
CA GLY A 132 -11.16 -7.03 8.18
C GLY A 132 -10.81 -8.39 7.55
N LYS A 133 -10.11 -8.42 6.40
CA LYS A 133 -9.67 -9.66 5.75
C LYS A 133 -8.27 -10.04 6.20
N ASP A 134 -8.02 -11.34 6.28
CA ASP A 134 -6.67 -11.88 6.42
C ASP A 134 -6.01 -11.90 5.03
N VAL A 135 -4.90 -11.18 4.88
CA VAL A 135 -4.22 -10.98 3.60
C VAL A 135 -2.75 -11.40 3.67
N ALA A 136 -2.15 -11.65 2.52
CA ALA A 136 -0.71 -11.85 2.37
C ALA A 136 -0.15 -10.83 1.38
N ILE A 137 0.89 -10.09 1.77
CA ILE A 137 1.50 -9.05 0.94
C ILE A 137 3.02 -9.03 1.11
N THR A 138 3.73 -8.87 0.00
CA THR A 138 5.19 -8.70 0.01
C THR A 138 5.60 -7.24 0.04
N GLY A 139 6.68 -6.92 0.74
CA GLY A 139 7.23 -5.57 0.76
C GLY A 139 8.53 -5.48 1.53
N TYR A 140 8.93 -4.25 1.84
CA TYR A 140 10.12 -3.93 2.61
C TYR A 140 9.71 -3.33 3.94
N VAL A 141 10.22 -3.88 5.05
CA VAL A 141 9.91 -3.37 6.38
C VAL A 141 10.71 -2.13 6.72
N ILE A 142 10.09 -1.21 7.45
CA ILE A 142 10.71 -0.09 8.15
C ILE A 142 10.36 -0.29 9.62
N PRO A 143 11.14 -1.11 10.35
CA PRO A 143 10.86 -1.39 11.76
C PRO A 143 11.10 -0.15 12.62
N VAL A 144 10.26 0.02 13.65
CA VAL A 144 10.56 0.94 14.74
C VAL A 144 11.25 0.14 15.83
N LEU A 145 12.57 0.30 15.91
CA LEU A 145 13.43 -0.48 16.80
C LEU A 145 13.35 0.04 18.23
N ASP A 146 13.35 -0.87 19.20
CA ASP A 146 13.59 -0.57 20.60
C ASP A 146 15.10 -0.48 20.94
N GLU A 147 15.42 -0.29 22.22
CA GLU A 147 16.80 -0.17 22.71
C GLU A 147 17.63 -1.45 22.51
N THR A 148 16.99 -2.60 22.34
CA THR A 148 17.64 -3.91 22.09
C THR A 148 17.86 -4.18 20.60
N GLY A 149 17.28 -3.34 19.73
CA GLY A 149 17.27 -3.53 18.28
C GLY A 149 16.18 -4.49 17.80
N ALA A 150 15.21 -4.85 18.64
CA ALA A 150 14.04 -5.62 18.24
C ALA A 150 12.89 -4.69 17.83
N ALA A 151 11.90 -5.22 17.10
CA ALA A 151 10.71 -4.46 16.71
C ALA A 151 9.42 -5.23 17.00
N LYS A 152 8.40 -4.51 17.50
CA LYS A 152 7.00 -4.99 17.59
C LYS A 152 6.09 -4.39 16.54
N TYR A 153 6.53 -3.33 15.88
CA TYR A 153 5.73 -2.63 14.89
C TYR A 153 6.62 -1.85 13.94
N GLY A 154 6.03 -1.41 12.84
CA GLY A 154 6.72 -0.60 11.85
C GLY A 154 5.83 -0.34 10.65
N TYR A 155 6.47 -0.05 9.53
CA TYR A 155 5.78 0.21 8.27
C TYR A 155 6.23 -0.78 7.20
N LEU A 156 5.30 -1.25 6.37
CA LEU A 156 5.61 -1.98 5.16
C LEU A 156 5.40 -1.06 3.96
N VAL A 157 6.34 -1.08 3.03
CA VAL A 157 6.33 -0.31 1.79
C VAL A 157 6.66 -1.18 0.58
N SER A 158 6.26 -0.73 -0.61
CA SER A 158 6.43 -1.50 -1.86
C SER A 158 7.86 -1.58 -2.38
N GLY A 159 8.72 -0.64 -2.01
CA GLY A 159 10.06 -0.51 -2.57
C GLY A 159 11.14 -0.20 -1.53
N TYR A 160 12.33 -0.71 -1.79
CA TYR A 160 13.53 -0.42 -1.01
C TYR A 160 13.83 1.09 -0.97
N GLY A 161 14.18 1.63 0.20
CA GLY A 161 14.59 3.03 0.37
C GLY A 161 13.44 4.05 0.43
N MET A 162 12.18 3.63 0.31
CA MET A 162 11.02 4.50 0.46
C MET A 162 10.92 5.09 1.87
N CYS A 163 10.45 6.34 1.95
CA CYS A 163 10.37 7.16 3.17
C CYS A 163 11.71 7.70 3.71
N SER A 164 12.81 7.45 3.01
CA SER A 164 14.13 8.01 3.28
C SER A 164 14.59 8.78 2.03
N HIS A 165 15.54 8.22 1.26
CA HIS A 165 16.07 8.85 0.06
C HIS A 165 15.06 8.87 -1.10
N VAL A 166 14.12 7.92 -1.12
CA VAL A 166 13.00 7.89 -2.05
C VAL A 166 11.78 8.50 -1.36
N PRO A 167 11.06 9.44 -2.03
CA PRO A 167 9.87 10.05 -1.46
C PRO A 167 8.89 9.03 -0.89
N ALA A 168 8.28 9.36 0.25
CA ALA A 168 7.25 8.51 0.84
C ALA A 168 6.11 8.27 -0.17
N PRO A 169 5.62 7.02 -0.29
CA PRO A 169 4.50 6.72 -1.16
C PRO A 169 3.20 7.34 -0.61
N ALA A 170 2.09 7.19 -1.35
CA ALA A 170 0.79 7.64 -0.86
C ALA A 170 0.39 6.89 0.43
N PRO A 171 -0.36 7.50 1.36
CA PRO A 171 -0.76 6.83 2.60
C PRO A 171 -1.51 5.50 2.40
N ASN A 172 -2.32 5.37 1.35
CA ASN A 172 -2.95 4.09 0.96
C ASN A 172 -2.00 3.07 0.31
N GLN A 173 -0.70 3.34 0.33
CA GLN A 173 0.38 2.48 -0.15
C GLN A 173 1.45 2.29 0.95
N ILE A 174 1.04 2.46 2.20
CA ILE A 174 1.84 2.15 3.40
C ILE A 174 0.95 1.38 4.35
N ILE A 175 1.48 0.30 4.92
CA ILE A 175 0.80 -0.50 5.95
C ILE A 175 1.55 -0.31 7.26
N PHE A 176 0.88 0.15 8.30
CA PHE A 176 1.41 0.10 9.66
C PHE A 176 1.20 -1.30 10.25
N TYR A 177 2.26 -2.09 10.37
CA TYR A 177 2.17 -3.45 10.88
C TYR A 177 2.44 -3.51 12.38
N ARG A 178 1.80 -4.45 13.06
CA ARG A 178 2.02 -4.79 14.47
C ARG A 178 2.22 -6.30 14.59
N LEU A 179 3.17 -6.69 15.42
CA LEU A 179 3.52 -8.07 15.73
C LEU A 179 3.09 -8.37 17.17
N GLU A 180 2.67 -9.61 17.43
CA GLU A 180 2.36 -10.07 18.79
C GLU A 180 3.66 -10.26 19.62
N GLU A 181 4.71 -10.77 18.98
CA GLU A 181 6.01 -11.03 19.59
C GLU A 181 7.10 -10.08 19.04
N GLU A 182 8.21 -9.96 19.79
CA GLU A 182 9.37 -9.18 19.37
C GLU A 182 10.10 -9.84 18.22
N TRP A 183 10.35 -9.08 17.16
CA TRP A 183 11.16 -9.54 16.04
C TRP A 183 12.59 -9.04 16.17
N ALA A 184 13.46 -9.88 16.73
CA ALA A 184 14.87 -9.56 16.98
C ALA A 184 15.72 -9.46 15.71
N GLU A 185 15.28 -10.06 14.59
CA GLU A 185 15.96 -9.98 13.30
C GLU A 185 15.45 -8.82 12.43
N ALA A 186 14.78 -7.84 13.05
CA ALA A 186 14.25 -6.68 12.37
C ALA A 186 15.40 -5.85 11.77
N GLU A 187 15.35 -5.67 10.45
CA GLU A 187 16.35 -4.91 9.72
C GLU A 187 15.63 -3.96 8.75
N LEU A 188 16.14 -2.72 8.68
CA LEU A 188 15.59 -1.70 7.81
C LEU A 188 15.67 -2.13 6.34
N TYR A 189 14.52 -2.09 5.66
CA TYR A 189 14.31 -2.55 4.30
C TYR A 189 14.62 -4.03 4.05
N LYS A 190 14.51 -4.89 5.06
CA LYS A 190 14.47 -6.34 4.83
C LYS A 190 13.22 -6.69 4.03
N PRO A 191 13.34 -7.40 2.89
CA PRO A 191 12.16 -7.84 2.14
C PRO A 191 11.47 -8.96 2.91
N VAL A 192 10.15 -8.87 3.01
CA VAL A 192 9.33 -9.84 3.76
C VAL A 192 8.04 -10.16 3.00
N LEU A 193 7.46 -11.29 3.33
CA LEU A 193 6.03 -11.58 3.18
C LEU A 193 5.39 -11.39 4.56
N LEU A 194 4.39 -10.51 4.66
CA LEU A 194 3.53 -10.41 5.85
C LEU A 194 2.21 -11.11 5.57
N GLN A 195 1.73 -11.87 6.56
CA GLN A 195 0.36 -12.36 6.62
C GLN A 195 -0.31 -11.82 7.88
N GLY A 196 -1.55 -11.38 7.76
CA GLY A 196 -2.28 -10.86 8.92
C GLY A 196 -3.60 -10.22 8.55
N ARG A 197 -4.30 -9.75 9.58
CA ARG A 197 -5.58 -9.06 9.44
C ARG A 197 -5.34 -7.61 9.05
N LEU A 198 -5.84 -7.21 7.88
CA LEU A 198 -5.73 -5.85 7.38
C LEU A 198 -6.94 -5.02 7.76
N ASP A 199 -6.73 -3.80 8.24
CA ASP A 199 -7.79 -2.84 8.57
C ASP A 199 -7.50 -1.47 7.98
N LEU A 200 -8.56 -0.69 7.72
CA LEU A 200 -8.46 0.72 7.39
C LEU A 200 -8.36 1.55 8.68
N ASN A 201 -7.15 1.66 9.20
CA ASN A 201 -6.85 2.46 10.39
C ASN A 201 -5.71 3.44 10.07
N VAL A 202 -6.04 4.72 10.03
CA VAL A 202 -5.06 5.76 9.72
C VAL A 202 -4.10 5.92 10.90
N SER A 203 -2.82 5.66 10.65
CA SER A 203 -1.74 5.97 11.59
C SER A 203 -0.89 7.12 11.07
N ARG A 204 -0.32 7.88 12.01
CA ARG A 204 0.64 8.94 11.71
C ARG A 204 1.65 9.04 12.83
N GLN A 205 2.92 8.90 12.49
CA GLN A 205 4.02 8.98 13.46
C GLN A 205 5.25 9.62 12.81
N THR A 206 6.02 10.36 13.60
CA THR A 206 7.36 10.76 13.23
C THR A 206 8.36 9.74 13.77
N ILE A 207 9.21 9.22 12.89
CA ILE A 207 10.29 8.30 13.25
C ILE A 207 11.62 8.85 12.72
N ASN A 208 12.72 8.48 13.36
CA ASN A 208 14.05 8.80 12.86
C ASN A 208 14.52 7.69 11.91
N LEU A 209 14.80 8.04 10.66
CA LEU A 209 15.41 7.16 9.66
C LEU A 209 16.82 7.65 9.30
N LEU A 210 17.46 6.99 8.32
CA LEU A 210 18.82 7.29 7.87
C LEU A 210 19.04 8.76 7.50
N ASP A 211 18.02 9.43 6.94
CA ASP A 211 18.09 10.83 6.50
C ASP A 211 17.56 11.85 7.52
N GLY A 212 17.26 11.38 8.73
CA GLY A 212 16.66 12.16 9.80
C GLY A 212 15.17 11.86 10.00
N ASP A 213 14.48 12.83 10.60
CA ASP A 213 13.09 12.65 11.02
C ASP A 213 12.13 12.67 9.83
N VAL A 214 11.29 11.64 9.75
CA VAL A 214 10.22 11.53 8.75
C VAL A 214 8.88 11.29 9.42
N THR A 215 7.86 12.06 9.02
CA THR A 215 6.48 11.78 9.38
C THR A 215 5.87 10.82 8.36
N ILE A 216 5.61 9.58 8.77
CA ILE A 216 4.94 8.57 7.96
C ILE A 216 3.44 8.60 8.29
N THR A 217 2.60 8.54 7.25
CA THR A 217 1.15 8.37 7.39
C THR A 217 0.74 7.13 6.60
N ALA A 218 0.11 6.17 7.27
CA ALA A 218 -0.41 4.95 6.64
C ALA A 218 -1.93 4.94 6.76
N SER A 219 -2.63 4.59 5.68
CA SER A 219 -4.09 4.42 5.71
C SER A 219 -4.51 3.02 6.16
N PHE A 220 -3.58 2.06 6.13
CA PHE A 220 -3.81 0.69 6.53
C PHE A 220 -3.04 0.34 7.80
N GLY A 221 -3.68 -0.46 8.65
CA GLY A 221 -3.04 -1.19 9.74
C GLY A 221 -3.08 -2.69 9.45
N MET A 222 -2.08 -3.43 9.92
CA MET A 222 -2.09 -4.89 9.90
C MET A 222 -1.69 -5.46 11.24
N ASP A 223 -2.53 -6.33 11.80
CA ASP A 223 -2.15 -7.21 12.90
C ASP A 223 -1.59 -8.49 12.28
N VAL A 224 -0.27 -8.65 12.35
CA VAL A 224 0.50 -9.69 11.64
C VAL A 224 0.47 -10.99 12.43
N THR A 225 0.16 -12.08 11.74
CA THR A 225 0.16 -13.44 12.26
C THR A 225 1.34 -14.27 11.76
N ASP A 226 1.92 -13.94 10.59
CA ASP A 226 3.15 -14.55 10.07
C ASP A 226 4.02 -13.49 9.41
N ILE A 227 5.32 -13.51 9.71
CA ILE A 227 6.33 -12.68 9.05
C ILE A 227 7.44 -13.60 8.54
N ARG A 228 7.68 -13.54 7.22
CA ARG A 228 8.72 -14.35 6.58
C ARG A 228 9.69 -13.47 5.83
N ALA A 229 10.95 -13.52 6.22
CA ALA A 229 12.03 -12.92 5.44
C ALA A 229 12.10 -13.56 4.05
N LEU A 230 12.23 -12.72 3.02
CA LEU A 230 12.48 -13.16 1.66
C LEU A 230 13.98 -13.06 1.40
N GLU A 231 14.57 -14.09 0.82
CA GLU A 231 15.95 -13.98 0.35
C GLU A 231 16.02 -12.93 -0.77
N PRO A 232 17.01 -12.03 -0.78
CA PRO A 232 17.20 -11.12 -1.89
C PRO A 232 17.37 -11.95 -3.16
N GLN A 233 16.48 -11.77 -4.15
CA GLN A 233 16.65 -12.41 -5.44
C GLN A 233 18.04 -12.05 -5.97
N LYS A 234 18.96 -13.02 -6.02
CA LYS A 234 20.17 -12.90 -6.82
C LYS A 234 19.70 -12.70 -8.25
N SER A 235 19.73 -11.46 -8.73
CA SER A 235 19.54 -11.20 -10.14
C SER A 235 20.57 -12.03 -10.89
N ASP A 236 20.11 -13.02 -11.65
CA ASP A 236 21.01 -13.80 -12.49
C ASP A 236 21.40 -12.93 -13.69
N VAL A 237 22.40 -12.07 -13.47
CA VAL A 237 22.99 -11.23 -14.51
C VAL A 237 23.86 -12.08 -15.46
N ARG A 238 24.03 -13.39 -15.22
CA ARG A 238 24.77 -14.30 -16.12
C ARG A 238 23.85 -14.96 -17.15
N GLY A 239 23.20 -14.16 -17.99
CA GLY A 239 22.37 -14.69 -19.09
C GLY A 239 22.31 -13.85 -20.36
N ARG A 240 22.60 -12.55 -20.31
CA ARG A 240 22.61 -11.72 -21.53
C ARG A 240 24.00 -11.71 -22.16
N GLY A 241 24.29 -12.83 -22.84
CA GLY A 241 25.37 -12.92 -23.81
C GLY A 241 25.25 -11.79 -24.83
N PHE A 242 26.29 -10.96 -24.86
CA PHE A 242 26.53 -9.91 -25.84
C PHE A 242 26.54 -10.54 -27.23
N ARG A 243 25.43 -10.46 -27.98
CA ARG A 243 25.46 -10.74 -29.43
C ARG A 243 26.00 -9.49 -30.11
N SER A 244 27.26 -9.55 -30.51
CA SER A 244 27.88 -8.56 -31.39
C SER A 244 27.12 -8.51 -32.71
N PHE A 245 26.58 -7.34 -33.05
CA PHE A 245 26.16 -7.06 -34.42
C PHE A 245 27.31 -6.36 -35.13
N THR A 246 28.04 -7.14 -35.91
CA THR A 246 28.86 -6.66 -37.02
C THR A 246 28.05 -6.80 -38.31
N ARG A 247 27.60 -5.68 -38.87
CA ARG A 247 27.72 -5.28 -40.29
C ARG A 247 27.02 -3.95 -40.53
#